data_AF-A0A7J4AV70-F1
#
_entry.id   AF-A0A7J4AV70-F1
#
_cell.length_a   1.000
_cell.length_b   1.000
_cell.length_c   1.000
_cell.angle_alpha   90.00
_cell.angle_beta   90.00
_cell.angle_gamma   90.00
#
_symmetry.space_group_name_H-M   'P 1'
#
loop_
_entity.id
_entity.type
_entity.pdbx_description
1 polymer ?
#
loop_
_entity_poly.entity_id
_entity_poly.type
_entity_poly.pdbx_seq_one_letter_code
_entity_poly.pdbx_strand_id
1 'polypeptide(L)' 'MAEKDPTADFLKSATQAAEAILETVKEDGFIQVFSHLDADGVAAAGIIGKALFRLDAKFRIRITQWVDEKIFAEIL' A
#
# COMPACT_ATOMS: atom_id res chain seq x y z
N MET A 1 1.67 -18.70 29.40
CA MET A 1 1.21 -18.23 28.08
C MET A 1 1.94 -16.92 27.84
N ALA A 2 2.78 -16.83 26.80
CA ALA A 2 3.49 -15.59 26.50
C ALA A 2 2.45 -14.50 26.19
N GLU A 3 2.63 -13.34 26.81
CA GLU A 3 1.82 -12.14 26.59
C GLU A 3 1.97 -11.76 25.11
N LYS A 4 0.86 -11.80 24.34
CA LYS A 4 0.85 -11.33 22.96
C LYS A 4 1.08 -9.83 22.99
N ASP A 5 2.22 -9.37 22.48
CA ASP A 5 2.46 -7.95 22.20
C ASP A 5 1.76 -7.60 20.87
N PRO A 6 0.62 -6.88 20.90
CA PRO A 6 -0.14 -6.56 19.69
C PRO A 6 0.68 -5.70 18.72
N THR A 7 1.66 -4.96 19.22
CA THR A 7 2.55 -4.12 18.41
C THR A 7 3.50 -4.98 17.60
N ALA A 8 4.10 -6.00 18.22
CA ALA A 8 5.00 -6.92 17.55
C ALA A 8 4.29 -7.69 16.43
N ASP A 9 3.06 -8.15 16.69
CA ASP A 9 2.24 -8.83 15.68
C ASP A 9 1.90 -7.89 14.51
N PHE A 10 1.51 -6.64 14.79
CA PHE A 10 1.25 -5.63 13.77
C PHE A 10 2.49 -5.34 12.90
N LEU A 11 3.65 -5.12 13.53
CA LEU A 11 4.90 -4.85 12.82
C LEU A 11 5.35 -6.03 11.95
N LYS A 12 5.08 -7.26 12.40
CA LYS A 12 5.33 -8.46 11.59
C LYS A 12 4.47 -8.46 10.32
N SER A 13 3.18 -8.16 10.43
CA SER A 13 2.30 -8.04 9.25
C SER A 13 2.72 -6.91 8.32
N ALA A 14 3.11 -5.76 8.87
CA ALA A 14 3.63 -4.64 8.07
C ALA A 14 4.92 -5.02 7.33
N THR A 15 5.79 -5.82 7.95
CA THR A 15 7.03 -6.32 7.33
C THR A 15 6.70 -7.22 6.14
N GLN A 16 5.75 -8.14 6.28
CA GLN A 16 5.32 -9.02 5.18
C GLN A 16 4.76 -8.23 3.99
N ALA A 17 3.98 -7.18 4.25
CA ALA A 17 3.47 -6.31 3.19
C ALA A 17 4.61 -5.55 2.48
N ALA A 18 5.60 -5.06 3.24
CA ALA A 18 6.76 -4.38 2.69
C ALA A 18 7.63 -5.31 1.82
N GLU A 19 7.79 -6.58 2.22
CA GLU A 19 8.50 -7.59 1.44
C GLU A 19 7.82 -7.86 0.10
N ALA A 20 6.49 -8.02 0.07
CA ALA A 20 5.73 -8.22 -1.15
C ALA A 20 5.84 -7.03 -2.13
N ILE A 21 5.82 -5.80 -1.59
CA ILE A 21 6.06 -4.58 -2.37
C ILE A 21 7.46 -4.62 -2.98
N LEU A 22 8.49 -4.91 -2.18
CA LEU A 22 9.88 -4.97 -2.65
C LEU A 22 10.08 -6.04 -3.73
N GLU A 23 9.46 -7.20 -3.58
CA GLU A 23 9.50 -8.27 -4.59
C GLU A 23 8.88 -7.81 -5.91
N THR A 24 7.69 -7.19 -5.86
CA THR A 24 7.03 -6.62 -7.05
C THR A 24 7.91 -5.59 -7.75
N VAL A 25 8.58 -4.71 -7.00
CA VAL A 25 9.51 -3.72 -7.57
C VAL A 25 10.72 -4.38 -8.22
N LYS A 26 11.30 -5.41 -7.59
CA LYS A 26 12.44 -6.15 -8.15
C LYS A 26 12.10 -6.84 -9.47
N GLU A 27 10.86 -7.28 -9.62
CA GLU A 27 10.35 -7.90 -10.85
C GLU A 27 9.94 -6.86 -11.91
N ASP A 28 10.25 -5.57 -11.71
CA ASP A 28 9.84 -4.44 -12.55
C ASP A 28 8.31 -4.34 -12.72
N GLY A 29 7.59 -4.83 -11.71
CA GLY A 29 6.13 -4.85 -11.65
C GLY A 29 5.52 -3.47 -11.45
N PHE A 30 4.27 -3.33 -11.89
CA PHE A 30 3.51 -2.08 -11.75
C PHE A 30 2.61 -2.12 -10.51
N ILE A 31 2.77 -1.15 -9.61
CA ILE A 31 2.02 -1.07 -8.36
C ILE A 31 0.88 -0.07 -8.48
N GLN A 32 -0.35 -0.53 -8.22
CA GLN A 32 -1.52 0.34 -8.11
C GLN A 32 -1.84 0.61 -6.63
N VAL A 33 -1.90 1.88 -6.26
CA VAL A 33 -2.24 2.33 -4.90
C VAL A 33 -3.59 3.03 -4.94
N PHE A 34 -4.51 2.56 -4.12
CA PHE A 34 -5.82 3.19 -3.93
C PHE A 34 -5.89 3.76 -2.53
N SER A 35 -6.41 4.98 -2.41
CA SER A 35 -6.62 5.60 -1.10
C SER A 35 -7.90 6.41 -1.07
N HIS A 36 -8.35 6.72 0.14
CA HIS A 36 -9.61 7.41 0.39
C HIS A 36 -9.49 8.92 0.16
N LEU A 37 -10.58 9.56 -0.27
CA LEU A 37 -10.66 11.01 -0.47
C LEU A 37 -10.95 11.75 0.85
N ASP A 38 -9.98 11.71 1.75
CA ASP A 38 -9.93 12.53 2.96
C ASP A 38 -8.48 12.86 3.34
N ALA A 39 -8.30 13.64 4.42
CA ALA A 39 -6.97 14.08 4.83
C ALA A 39 -6.05 12.91 5.20
N ASP A 40 -6.59 11.88 5.84
CA ASP A 40 -5.81 10.69 6.24
C ASP A 40 -5.40 9.87 5.01
N GLY A 41 -6.33 9.58 4.11
CA GLY A 41 -6.08 8.84 2.88
C GLY A 41 -5.10 9.55 1.96
N VAL A 42 -5.20 10.87 1.80
CA VAL A 42 -4.24 11.66 1.01
C VAL A 42 -2.86 11.66 1.67
N ALA A 43 -2.78 11.77 3.00
CA ALA A 43 -1.51 11.69 3.72
C ALA A 43 -0.86 10.30 3.58
N ALA A 44 -1.63 9.23 3.77
CA ALA A 44 -1.18 7.85 3.61
C ALA A 44 -0.69 7.57 2.18
N ALA A 45 -1.44 8.03 1.18
CA ALA A 45 -1.05 7.92 -0.22
C ALA A 45 0.26 8.69 -0.51
N GLY A 46 0.45 9.86 0.10
CA GLY A 46 1.70 10.62 -0.01
C GLY A 46 2.91 9.87 0.59
N ILE A 47 2.74 9.26 1.77
CA ILE A 47 3.79 8.46 2.42
C ILE A 47 4.18 7.26 1.54
N ILE A 48 3.20 6.48 1.08
CA ILE A 48 3.44 5.31 0.22
C ILE A 48 4.03 5.74 -1.13
N GLY A 49 3.50 6.79 -1.75
CA GLY A 49 4.03 7.33 -3.00
C GLY A 49 5.48 7.76 -2.89
N LYS A 50 5.86 8.41 -1.79
CA LYS A 50 7.26 8.79 -1.56
C LYS A 50 8.15 7.57 -1.32
N ALA A 51 7.66 6.54 -0.62
CA ALA A 51 8.40 5.31 -0.41
C ALA A 51 8.66 4.58 -1.74
N LEU A 52 7.62 4.41 -2.57
CA LEU A 52 7.72 3.78 -3.89
C LEU A 52 8.62 4.58 -4.85
N PHE A 53 8.53 5.91 -4.84
CA PHE A 53 9.43 6.77 -5.60
C PHE A 53 10.89 6.60 -5.19
N ARG A 54 11.19 6.46 -3.89
CA ARG A 54 12.56 6.20 -3.40
C ARG A 54 13.10 4.84 -3.83
N LEU A 55 12.22 3.90 -4.15
CA LEU A 55 12.56 2.57 -4.66
C LEU A 55 12.67 2.53 -6.19
N ASP A 56 12.48 3.67 -6.88
CA ASP A 56 12.39 3.76 -8.34
C ASP A 56 11.31 2.85 -8.94
N ALA A 57 10.22 2.62 -8.19
CA ALA A 57 9.15 1.74 -8.60
C ALA A 57 8.26 2.38 -9.69
N LYS A 58 7.66 1.55 -10.54
CA LYS A 58 6.57 1.98 -11.44
C LYS A 58 5.24 1.88 -10.71
N PHE A 59 4.58 3.01 -10.45
CA PHE A 59 3.33 3.01 -9.71
C PHE A 59 2.34 4.09 -10.17
N ARG A 60 1.07 3.90 -9.80
CA ARG A 60 0.01 4.91 -9.92
C ARG A 60 -0.81 4.95 -8.64
N ILE A 61 -1.08 6.17 -8.18
CA ILE A 61 -1.97 6.43 -7.04
C ILE A 61 -3.30 6.93 -7.57
N ARG A 62 -4.41 6.35 -7.10
CA ARG A 62 -5.77 6.84 -7.35
C ARG A 62 -6.44 7.15 -6.01
N ILE A 63 -6.86 8.41 -5.85
CA ILE A 63 -7.64 8.84 -4.70
C ILE A 63 -9.11 8.75 -5.07
N THR A 64 -9.89 8.03 -4.27
CA THR A 64 -11.28 7.67 -4.57
C THR A 64 -12.16 7.87 -3.35
N GLN A 65 -13.41 8.28 -3.54
CA GLN A 65 -14.34 8.51 -2.43
C GLN A 65 -14.88 7.20 -1.83
N TRP A 66 -14.94 6.14 -2.61
CA TRP A 66 -15.41 4.82 -2.17
C TRP A 66 -14.51 3.79 -2.80
N VAL A 67 -14.16 2.72 -2.08
CA VAL A 67 -13.60 1.51 -2.68
C VAL A 67 -14.77 0.56 -2.90
N ASP A 68 -15.33 0.56 -4.10
CA ASP A 68 -16.50 -0.24 -4.46
C ASP A 68 -16.19 -1.24 -5.59
N GLU A 69 -17.13 -2.13 -5.86
CA GLU A 69 -17.02 -3.14 -6.92
C GLU A 69 -16.72 -2.55 -8.30
N LYS A 70 -17.11 -1.28 -8.55
CA LYS A 70 -16.85 -0.61 -9.83
C LYS A 70 -15.38 -0.29 -10.01
N ILE A 71 -14.68 0.10 -8.94
CA ILE A 71 -13.23 0.29 -8.99
C ILE A 71 -12.51 -1.02 -9.30
N PHE A 72 -12.95 -2.13 -8.72
CA PHE A 72 -12.36 -3.44 -9.04
C PHE A 72 -12.53 -3.80 -10.52
N ALA A 73 -13.67 -3.47 -11.12
CA ALA A 73 -13.93 -3.68 -12.55
C ALA A 73 -13.09 -2.79 -13.48
N GLU A 74 -12.51 -1.69 -12.99
CA GLU A 74 -11.58 -0.85 -13.78
C GLU A 74 -10.12 -1.32 -13.71
N ILE A 75 -9.80 -2.23 -12.80
CA ILE A 75 -8.43 -2.72 -12.56
C ILE A 75 -8.15 -4.03 -13.31
N LEU A 76 -9.19 -4.85 -13.52
CA LEU A 76 -9.17 -6.12 -14.26
C LEU A 76 -9.39 -5.90 -15.76
#